data_AF-A0A7V9BUG0-F1
#
_entry.id   AF-A0A7V9BUG0-F1
#
_cell.length_a   1.000
_cell.length_b   1.000
_cell.length_c   1.000
_cell.angle_alpha   90.00
_cell.angle_beta   90.00
_cell.angle_gamma   90.00
#
_symmetry.space_group_name_H-M   'P 1'
#
loop_
_entity.id
_entity.type
_entity.pdbx_description
1 polymer ?
#
loop_
_entity_poly.entity_id
_entity_poly.type
_entity_poly.pdbx_seq_one_letter_code
_entity_poly.pdbx_strand_id
1 'polypeptide(L)'
;IRVISAMGAGGRLDPTRVRLGDLADTHTDPFARIVRDQLRQRGIGGGIEVVWTDELPNDLDPDAEAAFRCICPGKDENTKHSCERRHQVQGTVAWMPAVFGLTLAAAAVGHLTGVPLAHRPTARQGRRAVA
;
A
#
# COMPACT_ATOMS: atom_id res chain seq x y z
N ILE A 1 13.92 6.72 14.97
CA ILE A 1 12.44 6.68 15.10
C ILE A 1 11.97 5.33 14.56
N ARG A 2 11.02 4.66 15.22
CA ARG A 2 10.38 3.44 14.70
C ARG A 2 9.17 3.83 13.86
N VAL A 3 9.01 3.24 12.68
CA VAL A 3 7.94 3.58 11.73
C VAL A 3 7.30 2.29 11.23
N ILE A 4 5.98 2.32 11.10
CA ILE A 4 5.15 1.36 10.38
C ILE A 4 4.29 2.15 9.38
N SER A 5 4.06 1.62 8.19
CA SER A 5 3.32 2.34 7.13
C SER A 5 2.27 1.46 6.44
N ALA A 6 1.33 2.07 5.73
CA ALA A 6 0.35 1.35 4.90
C ALA A 6 0.62 1.59 3.42
N MET A 7 0.43 0.55 2.62
CA MET A 7 0.49 0.62 1.17
C MET A 7 -0.91 0.86 0.56
N GLY A 8 -1.07 0.62 -0.74
CA GLY A 8 -2.29 0.93 -1.49
C GLY A 8 -3.48 0.04 -1.12
N ALA A 9 -4.54 0.66 -0.60
CA ALA A 9 -5.84 0.03 -0.34
C ALA A 9 -6.92 0.34 -1.41
N GLY A 10 -6.56 1.11 -2.44
CA GLY A 10 -7.45 1.47 -3.56
C GLY A 10 -7.70 0.29 -4.50
N GLY A 11 -8.90 0.16 -5.05
CA GLY A 11 -9.25 -0.89 -6.01
C GLY A 11 -9.22 -2.31 -5.42
N ARG A 12 -9.38 -2.47 -4.12
CA ARG A 12 -9.34 -3.76 -3.41
C ARG A 12 -10.66 -4.06 -2.75
N LEU A 13 -10.98 -5.34 -2.55
CA LEU A 13 -12.25 -5.77 -1.96
C LEU A 13 -12.09 -6.77 -0.82
N ASP A 14 -11.04 -7.59 -0.82
CA ASP A 14 -10.92 -8.72 0.11
C ASP A 14 -10.11 -8.35 1.36
N PRO A 15 -10.77 -8.08 2.51
CA PRO A 15 -10.08 -7.74 3.75
C PRO A 15 -9.28 -8.93 4.33
N THR A 16 -9.56 -10.17 3.91
CA THR A 16 -8.88 -11.36 4.45
C THR A 16 -7.45 -11.52 3.92
N ARG A 17 -7.11 -10.81 2.85
CA ARG A 17 -5.79 -10.83 2.21
C ARG A 17 -4.83 -9.78 2.77
N VAL A 18 -5.34 -8.88 3.61
CA VAL A 18 -4.55 -7.87 4.32
C VAL A 18 -3.54 -8.56 5.24
N ARG A 19 -2.31 -8.08 5.18
CA ARG A 19 -1.18 -8.66 5.90
C ARG A 19 -0.18 -7.60 6.32
N LEU A 20 0.60 -7.97 7.34
CA LEU A 20 1.72 -7.21 7.86
C LEU A 20 3.03 -7.89 7.43
N GLY A 21 3.99 -7.13 6.90
CA GLY A 21 5.28 -7.68 6.49
C GLY A 21 6.28 -6.60 6.10
N ASP A 22 7.47 -6.99 5.65
CA ASP A 22 8.47 -6.03 5.18
C ASP A 22 8.04 -5.40 3.85
N LEU A 23 8.32 -4.10 3.70
CA LEU A 23 8.11 -3.39 2.45
C LEU A 23 8.78 -4.11 1.28
N ALA A 24 9.96 -4.70 1.45
CA ALA A 24 10.69 -5.42 0.42
C ALA A 24 9.94 -6.64 -0.14
N ASP A 25 9.07 -7.25 0.67
CA ASP A 25 8.32 -8.47 0.33
C ASP A 25 6.97 -8.18 -0.36
N THR A 26 6.55 -6.92 -0.33
CA THR A 26 5.31 -6.49 -0.97
C THR A 26 5.35 -6.74 -2.49
N HIS A 27 4.23 -7.21 -3.03
CA HIS A 27 4.03 -7.45 -4.45
C HIS A 27 2.59 -7.10 -4.82
N THR A 28 2.27 -7.10 -6.11
CA THR A 28 0.90 -6.84 -6.63
C THR A 28 0.38 -5.40 -6.42
N ASP A 29 1.02 -4.61 -5.57
CA ASP A 29 0.65 -3.21 -5.32
C ASP A 29 1.54 -2.22 -6.11
N PRO A 30 0.98 -1.47 -7.07
CA PRO A 30 1.69 -0.43 -7.82
C PRO A 30 2.24 0.70 -6.94
N PHE A 31 1.53 1.06 -5.86
CA PHE A 31 1.97 2.09 -4.93
C PHE A 31 3.17 1.60 -4.12
N ALA A 32 3.09 0.40 -3.54
CA ALA A 32 4.21 -0.22 -2.82
C ALA A 32 5.45 -0.35 -3.71
N ARG A 33 5.28 -0.65 -5.01
CA ARG A 33 6.38 -0.69 -5.99
C ARG A 33 7.09 0.66 -6.11
N ILE A 34 6.34 1.74 -6.31
CA ILE A 34 6.91 3.09 -6.42
C ILE A 34 7.67 3.46 -5.13
N VAL A 35 7.08 3.17 -3.96
CA VAL A 35 7.70 3.44 -2.65
C VAL A 35 9.00 2.63 -2.49
N ARG A 36 8.98 1.33 -2.80
CA ARG A 36 10.18 0.47 -2.80
C ARG A 36 11.27 1.03 -3.71
N ASP A 37 10.92 1.40 -4.93
CA ASP A 37 11.90 1.84 -5.92
C ASP A 37 12.55 3.17 -5.50
N GLN A 38 11.77 4.12 -4.98
CA GLN A 38 12.29 5.38 -4.45
C GLN A 38 13.20 5.19 -3.23
N LEU A 39 12.86 4.26 -2.33
CA LEU A 39 13.68 3.98 -1.16
C LEU A 39 14.97 3.23 -1.53
N ARG A 40 14.90 2.29 -2.46
CA ARG A 40 16.08 1.58 -3.00
C ARG A 40 17.08 2.53 -3.65
N GLN A 41 16.60 3.53 -4.39
CA GLN A 41 17.46 4.59 -4.95
C GLN A 41 18.20 5.40 -3.88
N ARG A 42 17.67 5.41 -2.64
CA ARG A 42 18.29 6.05 -1.47
C ARG A 42 19.08 5.07 -0.60
N GLY A 43 19.32 3.84 -1.08
CA GLY A 43 20.06 2.80 -0.37
C GLY A 43 19.25 2.04 0.69
N ILE A 44 17.92 2.20 0.73
CA ILE A 44 17.04 1.53 1.70
C ILE A 44 16.33 0.37 1.02
N GLY A 45 16.78 -0.86 1.32
CA GLY A 45 16.30 -2.08 0.66
C GLY A 45 15.18 -2.84 1.40
N GLY A 46 14.97 -2.57 2.69
CA GLY A 46 14.03 -3.26 3.57
C GLY A 46 14.15 -2.76 5.01
N GLY A 47 13.56 -3.49 5.96
CA GLY A 47 13.51 -3.12 7.38
C GLY A 47 12.38 -2.15 7.72
N ILE A 48 11.40 -1.99 6.83
CA ILE A 48 10.23 -1.14 7.03
C ILE A 48 9.01 -2.03 7.03
N GLU A 49 8.40 -2.19 8.20
CA GLU A 49 7.17 -2.95 8.32
C GLU A 49 6.00 -2.16 7.72
N VAL A 50 5.19 -2.86 6.92
CA VAL A 50 4.04 -2.26 6.24
C VAL A 50 2.81 -3.16 6.27
N VAL A 51 1.64 -2.53 6.25
CA VAL A 51 0.36 -3.19 5.96
C VAL A 51 0.07 -3.10 4.47
N TRP A 52 -0.23 -4.24 3.86
CA TRP A 52 -0.48 -4.37 2.43
C TRP A 52 -1.43 -5.52 2.12
N THR A 53 -1.80 -5.69 0.86
CA THR A 53 -2.56 -6.84 0.37
C THR A 53 -1.90 -7.39 -0.90
N ASP A 54 -1.96 -8.70 -1.09
CA ASP A 54 -1.54 -9.33 -2.34
C ASP A 54 -2.67 -9.42 -3.38
N GLU A 55 -3.83 -8.84 -3.09
CA GLU A 55 -4.92 -8.67 -4.04
C GLU A 55 -4.49 -7.74 -5.19
N LEU A 56 -4.83 -8.11 -6.42
CA LEU A 56 -4.67 -7.24 -7.58
C LEU A 56 -5.65 -6.07 -7.46
N PRO A 57 -5.25 -4.84 -7.82
CA PRO A 57 -6.23 -3.80 -8.03
C PRO A 57 -7.24 -4.27 -9.07
N ASN A 58 -8.52 -4.06 -8.80
CA ASN A 58 -9.56 -4.25 -9.79
C ASN A 58 -9.32 -3.31 -10.98
N ASP A 59 -9.63 -3.81 -12.17
CA ASP A 59 -9.75 -2.98 -13.36
C ASP A 59 -10.86 -1.95 -13.13
N LEU A 60 -10.63 -0.72 -13.59
CA LEU A 60 -11.70 0.27 -13.56
C LEU A 60 -12.65 0.02 -14.72
N ASP A 61 -13.92 0.27 -14.43
CA ASP A 61 -14.95 0.38 -15.45
C ASP A 61 -14.60 1.55 -16.39
N PRO A 62 -14.47 1.32 -17.72
CA PRO A 62 -14.12 2.37 -18.68
C PRO A 62 -15.11 3.54 -18.70
N ASP A 63 -16.39 3.28 -18.47
CA ASP A 63 -17.42 4.32 -18.41
C ASP A 63 -17.28 5.15 -17.13
N ALA A 64 -16.95 4.50 -16.01
CA ALA A 64 -16.64 5.20 -14.76
C ALA A 64 -15.37 6.06 -14.87
N GLU A 65 -14.34 5.56 -15.58
CA GLU A 65 -13.11 6.32 -15.84
C GLU A 65 -13.38 7.54 -16.73
N ALA A 66 -14.15 7.37 -17.81
CA ALA A 66 -14.54 8.47 -18.69
C ALA A 66 -15.44 9.51 -18.01
N ALA A 67 -16.26 9.09 -17.04
CA ALA A 67 -17.13 9.97 -16.28
C ALA A 67 -16.43 10.74 -15.15
N PHE A 68 -15.17 10.39 -14.82
CA PHE A 68 -14.46 11.03 -13.72
C PHE A 68 -14.28 12.54 -13.97
N ARG A 69 -14.71 13.36 -13.00
CA ARG A 69 -14.50 14.80 -13.01
C ARG A 69 -13.78 15.24 -11.74
N CYS A 70 -12.60 15.83 -11.92
CA CYS A 70 -11.82 16.37 -10.81
C CYS A 70 -12.54 17.59 -10.20
N ILE A 71 -12.73 17.58 -8.88
CA ILE A 71 -13.35 18.68 -8.12
C ILE A 71 -12.34 19.50 -7.31
N CYS A 72 -11.04 19.21 -7.44
CA CYS A 72 -10.01 19.83 -6.62
C CYS A 72 -9.93 21.35 -6.86
N PRO A 73 -9.85 22.17 -5.80
CA PRO A 73 -9.55 23.59 -5.94
C PRO A 73 -8.12 23.75 -6.51
N GLY A 74 -7.97 24.55 -7.57
CA GLY A 74 -6.69 24.72 -8.29
C GLY A 74 -6.42 23.69 -9.39
N LYS A 75 -7.45 22.96 -9.87
CA LYS A 75 -7.30 22.00 -10.98
C LYS A 75 -6.70 22.62 -12.25
N ASP A 76 -6.98 23.89 -12.51
CA ASP A 76 -6.53 24.64 -13.69
C ASP A 76 -5.08 25.16 -13.52
N GLU A 77 -4.59 25.23 -12.28
CA GLU A 77 -3.26 25.71 -11.93
C GLU A 77 -2.24 24.56 -11.87
N ASN A 78 -2.67 23.38 -11.43
CA ASN A 78 -1.79 22.22 -11.23
C ASN A 78 -1.74 21.27 -12.44
N THR A 79 -1.34 21.79 -13.60
CA THR A 79 -1.36 21.08 -14.90
C THR A 79 -0.43 19.86 -15.00
N LYS A 80 0.58 19.75 -14.12
CA LYS A 80 1.49 18.59 -14.06
C LYS A 80 0.97 17.43 -13.20
N HIS A 81 0.11 17.71 -12.22
CA HIS A 81 -0.38 16.70 -11.27
C HIS A 81 -1.91 16.69 -11.17
N SER A 82 -2.60 17.19 -12.20
CA SER A 82 -4.06 17.18 -12.25
C SER A 82 -4.60 15.75 -12.31
N CYS A 83 -5.70 15.50 -11.61
CA CYS A 83 -6.38 14.21 -11.62
C CYS A 83 -6.96 13.86 -13.00
N GLU A 84 -7.08 14.83 -13.91
CA GLU A 84 -7.54 14.63 -15.29
C GLU A 84 -6.43 14.11 -16.23
N ARG A 85 -5.15 14.23 -15.83
CA ARG A 85 -4.01 13.93 -16.71
C ARG A 85 -3.08 12.84 -16.16
N ARG A 86 -3.23 12.47 -14.88
CA ARG A 86 -2.45 11.41 -14.22
C ARG A 86 -3.15 10.05 -14.26
N HIS A 87 -2.40 9.01 -13.90
CA HIS A 87 -2.85 7.61 -13.78
C HIS A 87 -4.20 7.46 -13.08
N GLN A 88 -4.94 6.44 -13.51
CA GLN A 88 -6.23 5.97 -12.98
C GLN A 88 -6.46 6.31 -11.50
N VAL A 89 -7.52 7.08 -11.24
CA VAL A 89 -8.02 7.33 -9.89
C VAL A 89 -8.84 6.12 -9.45
N GLN A 90 -8.25 5.28 -8.61
CA GLN A 90 -8.96 4.14 -8.05
C GLN A 90 -9.82 4.55 -6.87
N GLY A 91 -11.10 4.19 -6.92
CA GLY A 91 -11.97 4.21 -5.74
C GLY A 91 -11.54 3.16 -4.72
N THR A 92 -12.13 3.19 -3.53
CA THR A 92 -11.94 2.15 -2.51
C THR A 92 -13.27 1.88 -1.81
N VAL A 93 -13.44 0.65 -1.34
CA VAL A 93 -14.55 0.28 -0.47
C VAL A 93 -14.20 0.61 0.97
N ALA A 94 -15.17 1.09 1.75
CA ALA A 94 -14.93 1.70 3.07
C ALA A 94 -14.18 0.79 4.06
N TRP A 95 -14.38 -0.53 3.97
CA TRP A 95 -13.72 -1.47 4.88
C TRP A 95 -12.23 -1.66 4.59
N MET A 96 -11.76 -1.43 3.36
CA MET A 96 -10.35 -1.66 3.03
C MET A 96 -9.41 -0.69 3.77
N PRO A 97 -9.61 0.65 3.70
CA PRO A 97 -8.82 1.58 4.50
C PRO A 97 -8.99 1.35 6.01
N ALA A 98 -10.20 0.99 6.46
CA ALA A 98 -10.46 0.73 7.88
C ALA A 98 -9.66 -0.47 8.40
N VAL A 99 -9.67 -1.60 7.68
CA VAL A 99 -8.90 -2.80 8.05
C VAL A 99 -7.39 -2.52 8.00
N PHE A 100 -6.91 -1.78 7.00
CA PHE A 100 -5.50 -1.36 6.93
C PHE A 100 -5.10 -0.53 8.16
N GLY A 101 -5.90 0.48 8.51
CA GLY A 101 -5.65 1.34 9.66
C GLY A 101 -5.72 0.61 11.00
N LEU A 102 -6.69 -0.29 11.18
CA LEU A 102 -6.81 -1.10 12.39
C LEU A 102 -5.65 -2.10 12.51
N THR A 103 -5.19 -2.68 11.40
CA THR A 103 -4.01 -3.57 11.38
C THR A 103 -2.75 -2.80 11.75
N LEU A 104 -2.57 -1.58 11.21
CA LEU A 104 -1.48 -0.69 11.60
C LEU A 104 -1.49 -0.37 13.10
N ALA A 105 -2.64 0.02 13.63
CA ALA A 105 -2.80 0.38 15.03
C ALA A 105 -2.47 -0.81 15.93
N ALA A 106 -3.00 -2.00 15.62
CA ALA A 106 -2.70 -3.22 16.35
C ALA A 106 -1.21 -3.54 16.34
N ALA A 107 -0.53 -3.38 15.20
CA ALA A 107 0.90 -3.64 15.08
C ALA A 107 1.72 -2.63 15.90
N ALA A 108 1.39 -1.34 15.80
CA ALA A 108 2.04 -0.29 16.59
C ALA A 108 1.89 -0.54 18.10
N VAL A 109 0.68 -0.86 18.57
CA VAL A 109 0.42 -1.19 19.98
C VAL A 109 1.18 -2.45 20.40
N GLY A 110 1.23 -3.48 19.56
CA GLY A 110 2.03 -4.69 19.79
C GLY A 110 3.51 -4.38 20.00
N HIS A 111 4.10 -3.53 19.14
CA HIS A 111 5.50 -3.09 19.25
C HIS A 111 5.81 -2.23 20.48
N LEU A 112 4.81 -1.52 21.01
CA LEU A 112 4.93 -0.72 22.22
C LEU A 112 4.80 -1.56 23.49
N THR A 113 3.95 -2.59 23.45
CA THR A 113 3.62 -3.44 24.61
C THR A 113 4.44 -4.73 24.67
N GLY A 114 5.18 -5.07 23.60
CA GLY A 114 5.91 -6.33 23.51
C GLY A 114 5.01 -7.54 23.22
N VAL A 115 3.75 -7.32 22.83
CA VAL A 115 2.82 -8.38 22.45
C VAL A 115 2.88 -8.56 20.93
N PRO A 116 3.46 -9.66 20.43
CA PRO A 116 3.59 -9.85 18.99
C PRO A 116 2.20 -10.10 18.38
N LEU A 117 1.88 -9.37 17.30
CA LEU A 117 0.84 -9.83 16.40
C LEU A 117 1.34 -11.09 15.68
N ALA A 118 0.45 -12.07 15.50
CA ALA A 118 0.78 -13.29 14.76
C ALA A 118 1.26 -12.92 13.36
N HIS A 119 2.57 -12.95 13.17
CA HIS A 119 3.21 -12.78 11.88
C HIS A 119 2.77 -13.96 11.00
N ARG A 120 1.91 -13.74 10.00
CA ARG A 120 1.77 -14.70 8.90
C ARG A 120 3.00 -14.53 8.03
N PRO A 121 3.95 -15.48 8.02
CA PRO A 121 5.11 -15.38 7.17
C PRO A 121 4.60 -15.49 5.72
N THR A 122 4.83 -14.47 4.89
CA THR A 122 4.71 -14.66 3.45
C THR A 122 5.83 -15.60 3.03
N ALA A 123 5.47 -16.70 2.37
CA ALA A 123 6.39 -17.73 1.90
C ALA A 123 7.50 -17.13 1.03
N ARG A 124 8.64 -16.79 1.65
CA ARG A 124 9.96 -16.57 1.04
C ARG A 124 11.08 -16.60 2.09
N GLN A 125 11.00 -17.50 3.07
CA GLN A 125 12.20 -17.97 3.78
C GLN A 125 13.01 -18.86 2.82
N GLY A 126 13.86 -18.24 2.00
CA GLY A 126 14.55 -19.00 0.95
C GLY A 126 15.51 -18.21 0.08
N ARG A 127 16.22 -17.21 0.61
CA ARG A 127 17.48 -16.73 0.04
C ARG A 127 18.40 -16.33 1.19
N ARG A 128 19.05 -17.33 1.79
CA ARG A 128 20.29 -17.12 2.54
C ARG A 128 21.25 -16.38 1.62
N ALA A 129 21.90 -15.34 2.14
CA ALA A 129 23.07 -14.74 1.55
C ALA A 129 24.04 -15.85 1.18
N VAL A 130 24.38 -15.95 -0.11
CA VAL A 130 25.57 -16.67 -0.55
C VAL A 130 26.70 -15.66 -0.50
N ALA A 131 27.78 -16.11 0.15
CA ALA A 131 29.01 -15.41 0.49
C ALA A 131 29.69 -14.71 -0.70
#